data_AF-A0A553RQQ4-F1
#
_entry.id   AF-A0A553RQQ4-F1
#
_cell.length_a   1.000
_cell.length_b   1.000
_cell.length_c   1.000
_cell.angle_alpha   90.00
_cell.angle_beta   90.00
_cell.angle_gamma   90.00
#
_symmetry.space_group_name_H-M   'P 1'
#
loop_
_entity.id
_entity.type
_entity.pdbx_description
1 polymer ?
#
loop_
_entity_poly.entity_id
_entity_poly.type
_entity_poly.pdbx_seq_one_letter_code
_entity_poly.pdbx_strand_id
1 'polypeptide(L)'
;MYDKCIELEPDNATTYVHKGLLQLQWKQDLEMGLELISKAIEIDNKCDFAYETMGTIEVQRGNLDKAIDMFNKAINLAKSEMEMAHLYSLCDAAYAQTEVAKKYGLKPPTL
;
A
#
# COMPACT_ATOMS: atom_id res chain seq x y z
N MET A 1 20.13 -4.11 7.83
CA MET A 1 19.96 -5.30 6.95
C MET A 1 19.44 -4.87 5.59
N TYR A 2 18.27 -4.23 5.49
CA TYR A 2 17.74 -3.73 4.21
C TYR A 2 18.63 -2.71 3.51
N ASP A 3 19.36 -1.86 4.23
CA ASP A 3 20.30 -0.91 3.59
C ASP A 3 21.39 -1.64 2.79
N LYS A 4 21.90 -2.75 3.33
CA LYS A 4 22.88 -3.58 2.63
C LYS A 4 22.27 -4.33 1.43
N CYS A 5 21.00 -4.71 1.51
CA CYS A 5 20.26 -5.26 0.37
C CYS A 5 20.11 -4.21 -0.75
N ILE A 6 19.80 -2.95 -0.39
CA ILE A 6 19.70 -1.83 -1.33
C ILE A 6 21.06 -1.51 -1.97
N GLU A 7 22.16 -1.58 -1.21
CA GLU A 7 23.51 -1.39 -1.76
C GLU A 7 23.89 -2.47 -2.79
N LEU A 8 23.46 -3.72 -2.57
CA LEU A 8 23.77 -4.84 -3.45
C LEU A 8 22.82 -4.93 -4.65
N GLU A 9 21.54 -4.63 -4.46
CA GLU A 9 20.48 -4.71 -5.46
C GLU A 9 19.61 -3.44 -5.42
N PRO A 10 20.10 -2.30 -5.94
CA PRO A 10 19.40 -1.03 -5.86
C PRO A 10 18.07 -1.01 -6.62
N ASP A 11 17.88 -1.93 -7.58
CA ASP A 11 16.71 -2.03 -8.45
C ASP A 11 15.69 -3.06 -7.94
N ASN A 12 15.88 -3.63 -6.74
CA ASN A 12 14.94 -4.56 -6.14
C ASN A 12 13.84 -3.82 -5.38
N ALA A 13 12.75 -3.49 -6.06
CA ALA A 13 11.60 -2.75 -5.51
C ALA A 13 11.05 -3.37 -4.20
N THR A 14 10.96 -4.71 -4.13
CA THR A 14 10.47 -5.45 -2.95
C THR A 14 11.28 -5.14 -1.70
N THR A 15 12.59 -4.93 -1.82
CA THR A 15 13.45 -4.52 -0.69
C THR A 15 13.03 -3.18 -0.10
N TYR A 16 12.66 -2.22 -0.96
CA TYR A 16 12.16 -0.91 -0.52
C TYR A 16 10.79 -1.03 0.15
N VAL A 17 9.89 -1.87 -0.36
CA VAL A 17 8.59 -2.15 0.28
C VAL A 17 8.80 -2.72 1.69
N HIS A 18 9.66 -3.73 1.85
CA HIS A 18 9.93 -4.32 3.15
C HIS A 18 10.59 -3.33 4.12
N LYS A 19 11.52 -2.50 3.63
CA LYS A 19 12.11 -1.43 4.46
C LYS A 19 11.04 -0.41 4.87
N GLY A 20 10.14 -0.02 3.97
CA GLY A 20 9.03 0.90 4.25
C GLY A 20 8.08 0.34 5.31
N LEU A 21 7.67 -0.92 5.17
CA LEU A 21 6.89 -1.64 6.18
C LEU A 21 7.57 -1.69 7.54
N LEU A 22 8.90 -1.91 7.58
CA LEU A 22 9.65 -1.89 8.83
C LEU A 22 9.61 -0.51 9.50
N GLN A 23 9.76 0.58 8.74
CA GLN A 23 9.69 1.94 9.31
C GLN A 23 8.30 2.23 9.88
N LEU A 24 7.24 1.79 9.19
CA LEU A 24 5.86 1.92 9.63
C LEU A 24 5.57 1.12 10.90
N GLN A 25 5.96 -0.16 10.94
CA GLN A 25 5.62 -1.04 12.05
C GLN A 25 6.49 -0.82 13.28
N TRP A 26 7.80 -0.58 13.08
CA TRP A 26 8.73 -0.50 14.19
C TRP A 26 8.89 0.94 14.70
N LYS A 27 9.05 1.90 13.78
CA LYS A 27 9.30 3.29 14.16
C LYS A 27 8.06 4.17 14.15
N GLN A 28 6.94 3.65 13.64
CA GLN A 28 5.73 4.44 13.37
C GLN A 28 6.03 5.66 12.49
N ASP A 29 7.07 5.55 11.65
CA ASP A 29 7.51 6.62 10.76
C ASP A 29 6.75 6.51 9.43
N LEU A 30 5.57 7.13 9.41
CA LEU A 30 4.65 7.11 8.28
C LEU A 30 5.23 7.78 7.04
N GLU A 31 5.92 8.92 7.22
CA GLU A 31 6.48 9.69 6.11
C GLU A 31 7.58 8.90 5.40
N MET A 32 8.53 8.36 6.16
CA MET A 32 9.60 7.53 5.61
C MET A 32 9.06 6.25 4.97
N GLY A 33 8.04 5.63 5.58
CA GLY A 33 7.37 4.47 5.02
C GLY A 33 6.78 4.74 3.63
N LEU A 34 6.05 5.84 3.49
CA LEU A 34 5.45 6.28 2.22
C LEU A 34 6.49 6.65 1.17
N GLU A 35 7.57 7.31 1.57
CA GLU A 35 8.69 7.65 0.66
C GLU A 35 9.33 6.37 0.09
N LEU A 36 9.62 5.40 0.95
CA LEU A 36 10.22 4.12 0.54
C LEU A 36 9.31 3.33 -0.40
N ILE A 37 8.00 3.31 -0.15
CA ILE A 37 7.05 2.61 -1.02
C ILE A 37 6.87 3.36 -2.34
N SER A 38 6.86 4.69 -2.32
CA SER A 38 6.82 5.49 -3.56
C SER A 38 8.05 5.20 -4.42
N LYS A 39 9.23 5.13 -3.80
CA LYS A 39 10.47 4.72 -4.48
C LYS A 39 10.40 3.29 -5.03
N ALA A 40 9.77 2.36 -4.32
CA ALA A 40 9.55 1.00 -4.83
C ALA A 40 8.74 1.00 -6.14
N ILE A 41 7.68 1.83 -6.21
CA ILE A 41 6.84 2.00 -7.40
C ILE A 41 7.62 2.65 -8.55
N GLU A 42 8.49 3.61 -8.26
CA GLU A 42 9.37 4.24 -9.26
C GLU A 42 10.38 3.25 -9.86
N ILE A 43 10.92 2.35 -9.03
CA ILE A 43 11.88 1.32 -9.45
C ILE A 43 11.19 0.23 -10.29
N ASP A 44 10.07 -0.29 -9.81
CA ASP A 44 9.26 -1.27 -10.54
C ASP A 44 7.78 -0.91 -10.46
N ASN A 45 7.27 -0.31 -11.54
CA ASN A 45 5.88 0.07 -11.67
C ASN A 45 4.92 -1.12 -11.86
N LYS A 46 5.44 -2.35 -11.93
CA LYS A 46 4.68 -3.61 -11.96
C LYS A 46 4.76 -4.38 -10.64
N CYS A 47 5.34 -3.80 -9.59
CA CYS A 47 5.34 -4.36 -8.25
C CYS A 47 3.94 -4.21 -7.62
N ASP A 48 3.10 -5.22 -7.78
CA ASP A 48 1.76 -5.32 -7.18
C ASP A 48 1.80 -5.14 -5.66
N PHE A 49 2.80 -5.75 -5.01
CA PHE A 49 3.01 -5.63 -3.57
C PHE A 49 3.25 -4.20 -3.09
N ALA A 50 3.89 -3.35 -3.90
CA ALA A 50 4.10 -1.95 -3.56
C ALA A 50 2.78 -1.15 -3.58
N TYR A 51 1.92 -1.39 -4.57
CA TYR A 51 0.61 -0.76 -4.65
C TYR A 51 -0.33 -1.26 -3.54
N GLU A 52 -0.36 -2.57 -3.25
CA GLU A 52 -1.15 -3.11 -2.13
C GLU A 52 -0.73 -2.47 -0.80
N THR A 53 0.58 -2.37 -0.56
CA THR A 53 1.12 -1.77 0.65
C THR A 53 0.75 -0.28 0.74
N MET A 54 0.90 0.48 -0.35
CA MET A 54 0.48 1.88 -0.40
C MET A 54 -1.03 2.02 -0.11
N GLY A 55 -1.87 1.16 -0.70
CA GLY A 55 -3.31 1.16 -0.45
C GLY A 55 -3.64 0.95 1.02
N THR A 56 -3.00 -0.02 1.66
CA THR A 56 -3.18 -0.32 3.09
C THR A 56 -2.79 0.87 3.98
N ILE A 57 -1.70 1.57 3.65
CA ILE A 57 -1.29 2.77 4.40
C ILE A 57 -2.27 3.91 4.21
N GLU A 58 -2.78 4.11 2.99
CA GLU A 58 -3.77 5.16 2.74
C GLU A 58 -5.11 4.86 3.43
N VAL A 59 -5.49 3.58 3.60
CA VAL A 59 -6.61 3.19 4.49
C VAL A 59 -6.33 3.65 5.92
N GLN A 60 -5.15 3.37 6.45
CA GLN A 60 -4.75 3.78 7.81
C GLN A 60 -4.73 5.29 8.00
N ARG A 61 -4.47 6.05 6.94
CA ARG A 61 -4.53 7.52 6.93
C ARG A 61 -5.93 8.09 6.70
N GLY A 62 -6.92 7.23 6.50
CA GLY A 62 -8.30 7.61 6.16
C GLY A 62 -8.47 8.14 4.73
N ASN A 63 -7.45 8.06 3.89
CA ASN A 63 -7.48 8.48 2.48
C ASN A 63 -8.07 7.36 1.61
N LEU A 64 -9.32 6.99 1.87
CA LEU A 64 -9.95 5.80 1.28
C LEU A 64 -10.03 5.86 -0.26
N ASP A 65 -10.26 7.03 -0.86
CA ASP A 65 -10.28 7.19 -2.32
C ASP A 65 -8.91 6.83 -2.94
N LYS A 66 -7.81 7.26 -2.30
CA LYS A 66 -6.46 6.94 -2.76
C LYS A 66 -6.14 5.46 -2.52
N ALA A 67 -6.61 4.88 -1.42
CA ALA A 67 -6.46 3.45 -1.16
C ALA A 67 -7.12 2.60 -2.25
N ILE A 68 -8.35 2.95 -2.65
CA ILE A 68 -9.08 2.28 -3.74
C ILE A 68 -8.31 2.37 -5.05
N ASP A 69 -7.76 3.54 -5.41
CA ASP A 69 -6.91 3.69 -6.61
C ASP A 69 -5.68 2.77 -6.57
N MET A 70 -5.00 2.67 -5.42
CA MET A 70 -3.85 1.80 -5.26
C MET A 70 -4.22 0.31 -5.35
N PHE A 71 -5.32 -0.11 -4.71
CA PHE A 71 -5.78 -1.50 -4.82
C PHE A 71 -6.18 -1.86 -6.24
N ASN A 72 -6.85 -0.96 -6.97
CA ASN A 72 -7.16 -1.19 -8.39
C ASN A 72 -5.89 -1.34 -9.25
N LYS A 73 -4.84 -0.56 -8.98
CA LYS A 73 -3.53 -0.75 -9.63
C LYS A 73 -2.92 -2.10 -9.31
N ALA A 74 -2.97 -2.55 -8.06
CA ALA A 74 -2.52 -3.88 -7.67
C ALA A 74 -3.33 -5.00 -8.36
N ILE A 75 -4.66 -4.85 -8.46
CA ILE A 75 -5.56 -5.83 -9.12
C ILE A 75 -5.16 -6.01 -10.59
N ASN A 76 -4.84 -4.92 -11.29
CA ASN A 76 -4.40 -4.96 -12.69
C ASN A 76 -3.05 -5.67 -12.90
N LEU A 77 -2.29 -5.88 -11.83
CA LEU A 77 -0.97 -6.51 -11.84
C LEU A 77 -0.97 -7.93 -11.23
N ALA A 78 -2.10 -8.36 -10.65
CA ALA A 78 -2.25 -9.66 -10.03
C ALA A 78 -1.98 -10.80 -11.03
N LYS A 79 -1.30 -11.86 -10.58
CA LYS A 79 -0.83 -12.96 -11.42
C LYS A 79 -1.62 -14.25 -11.18
N SER A 80 -2.51 -14.25 -10.19
CA SER A 80 -3.36 -15.40 -9.85
C SER A 80 -4.75 -14.96 -9.40
N GLU A 81 -5.72 -15.87 -9.51
CA GLU A 81 -7.07 -15.66 -9.00
C GLU A 81 -7.09 -15.44 -7.49
N MET A 82 -6.18 -16.09 -6.76
CA MET A 82 -6.07 -15.94 -5.30
C MET A 82 -5.62 -14.53 -4.91
N GLU A 83 -4.57 -14.00 -5.54
CA GLU A 83 -4.11 -12.61 -5.33
C GLU A 83 -5.21 -11.61 -5.70
N MET A 84 -5.87 -11.84 -6.84
CA MET A 84 -6.95 -10.98 -7.30
C MET A 84 -8.13 -10.95 -6.33
N ALA A 85 -8.57 -12.11 -5.83
CA ALA A 85 -9.64 -12.20 -4.85
C ALA A 85 -9.29 -11.51 -3.52
N HIS A 86 -8.05 -11.65 -3.06
CA HIS A 86 -7.55 -10.93 -1.88
C HIS A 86 -7.60 -9.40 -2.08
N LEU A 87 -7.12 -8.90 -3.22
CA LEU A 87 -7.12 -7.47 -3.50
C LEU A 87 -8.53 -6.89 -3.71
N TYR A 88 -9.44 -7.65 -4.32
CA TYR A 88 -10.86 -7.25 -4.40
C TYR A 88 -11.49 -7.12 -3.00
N SER A 89 -11.20 -8.05 -2.09
CA SER A 89 -11.67 -7.97 -0.70
C SER A 89 -11.22 -6.68 -0.01
N LEU A 90 -9.95 -6.28 -0.19
CA LEU A 90 -9.43 -5.01 0.34
C LEU A 90 -10.10 -3.79 -0.29
N CYS A 91 -10.29 -3.80 -1.62
CA CYS A 91 -10.93 -2.72 -2.35
C CYS A 91 -12.40 -2.54 -1.94
N ASP A 92 -13.16 -3.64 -1.85
CA ASP A 92 -14.56 -3.65 -1.44
C ASP A 92 -14.71 -3.17 0.02
N ALA A 93 -13.79 -3.55 0.90
CA ALA A 93 -13.78 -3.07 2.28
C ALA A 93 -13.56 -1.54 2.34
N ALA A 94 -12.60 -1.00 1.57
CA ALA A 94 -12.35 0.44 1.50
C ALA A 94 -13.55 1.19 0.89
N TYR A 95 -14.20 0.62 -0.13
CA TYR A 95 -15.41 1.18 -0.72
C TYR A 95 -16.57 1.21 0.28
N ALA A 96 -16.82 0.11 0.99
CA ALA A 96 -17.86 0.03 2.01
C ALA A 96 -17.62 1.06 3.13
N GLN A 97 -16.38 1.21 3.61
CA GLN A 97 -16.04 2.22 4.60
C GLN A 97 -16.31 3.64 4.08
N THR A 98 -15.99 3.91 2.82
CA THR A 98 -16.22 5.21 2.17
C THR A 98 -17.71 5.55 2.13
N GLU A 99 -18.55 4.60 1.72
CA GLU A 99 -19.99 4.81 1.62
C GLU A 99 -20.66 4.95 2.99
N VAL A 100 -20.23 4.17 3.99
CA VAL A 100 -20.68 4.33 5.38
C VAL A 100 -20.28 5.71 5.92
N ALA A 101 -19.03 6.13 5.71
CA ALA A 101 -18.55 7.43 6.16
C ALA A 101 -19.37 8.58 5.56
N LYS A 102 -19.61 8.55 4.24
CA LYS A 102 -20.46 9.54 3.55
C LYS A 102 -21.90 9.53 4.06
N LYS A 103 -22.52 8.35 4.18
CA LYS A 103 -23.92 8.21 4.57
C LYS A 103 -24.20 8.74 5.98
N TYR A 104 -23.27 8.53 6.91
CA TYR A 104 -23.43 8.88 8.31
C TYR A 104 -22.65 10.15 8.72
N GLY A 105 -21.98 10.82 7.78
CA GLY A 105 -21.15 11.99 8.07
C GLY A 105 -19.97 11.69 9.00
N LEU A 106 -19.47 10.45 8.98
CA LEU A 106 -18.36 10.02 9.81
C LEU A 106 -17.03 10.32 9.13
N LYS A 107 -15.98 10.54 9.93
CA LYS A 107 -14.61 10.52 9.42
C LYS A 107 -14.07 9.10 9.48
N PRO A 108 -13.39 8.60 8.44
CA PRO A 108 -12.69 7.32 8.49
C PRO A 108 -11.72 7.30 9.69
N PRO A 109 -11.59 6.17 10.39
CA PRO A 109 -10.60 6.04 11.45
C PRO A 109 -9.20 6.25 10.87
N THR A 110 -8.41 7.11 11.50
CA THR A 110 -7.02 7.42 11.12
C THR A 110 -6.09 7.05 12.26
N LEU A 111 -4.93 6.46 11.94
CA LEU A 111 -3.82 6.25 12.88
C LEU A 111 -3.04 7.54 13.14
#